data_AF-A0A7C7XY34-F1
#
_entry.id   AF-A0A7C7XY34-F1
#
_cell.length_a   1.000
_cell.length_b   1.000
_cell.length_c   1.000
_cell.angle_alpha   90.00
_cell.angle_beta   90.00
_cell.angle_gamma   90.00
#
_symmetry.space_group_name_H-M   'P 1'
#
loop_
_entity.id
_entity.type
_entity.pdbx_description
1 polymer ?
#
loop_
_entity_poly.entity_id
_entity_poly.type
_entity_poly.pdbx_seq_one_letter_code
_entity_poly.pdbx_strand_id
1 'polypeptide(L)'
;MARNSGARKDARMNLESSNAPTPSSSALPDDPMAVHSSRKVYFEHLEADPYGFNDAAYDWPQDTRFALATAAFYTTVLCGVLGMVRVGILPTFNPESLGYFAGALVLLFVGKCFFSWLVLHFRIKINYVRKLGLRPWKKLAAFVVPIVITQGSTVLTDWIVLFALGALVGLATESYWVRSRVKLFAYAYVSWDRIEDRPYSMRYDQIEDLFRFAIYLPFMILFGESSMIVLIPNLVNEFGDGLAEPVGIRFGKHTYRARAIWYDGKFWSGNFVRSIEGSAAVFVVSLLILSFYSASFTPTQYIVTLVVLPLLMTTAEAISPHTGDGPMLALVGCVFLWAVQFL
;
A
#
# COMPACT_ATOMS: atom_id res chain seq x y z
N MET A 1 22.93 1.87 83.94
CA MET A 1 24.34 1.39 83.94
C MET A 1 24.50 0.46 82.74
N ALA A 2 24.83 0.94 81.54
CA ALA A 2 26.11 1.47 81.03
C ALA A 2 27.15 0.39 80.66
N ARG A 3 27.36 0.22 79.34
CA ARG A 3 28.55 -0.18 78.53
C ARG A 3 28.03 -0.90 77.27
N ASN A 4 28.05 -0.40 76.03
CA ASN A 4 28.94 0.45 75.23
C ASN A 4 30.30 -0.18 74.87
N SER A 5 30.36 -0.79 73.68
CA SER A 5 31.53 -1.02 72.81
C SER A 5 30.99 -1.48 71.44
N GLY A 6 31.39 -1.02 70.26
CA GLY A 6 32.36 -0.03 69.83
C GLY A 6 32.08 0.26 68.35
N ALA A 7 32.60 1.40 67.89
CA ALA A 7 32.19 2.10 66.68
C ALA A 7 32.93 1.72 65.38
N ARG A 8 32.36 2.21 64.27
CA ARG A 8 32.96 2.57 62.97
C ARG A 8 33.25 1.48 61.92
N LYS A 9 32.51 1.56 60.81
CA LYS A 9 33.01 1.87 59.45
C LYS A 9 31.81 2.22 58.53
N ASP A 10 31.63 3.51 58.25
CA ASP A 10 31.78 4.12 56.91
C ASP A 10 30.51 3.94 56.04
N ALA A 11 29.51 4.81 56.10
CA ALA A 11 29.47 6.13 55.46
C ALA A 11 29.92 6.12 53.98
N ARG A 12 29.04 5.66 53.08
CA ARG A 12 29.00 6.11 51.68
C ARG A 12 27.56 6.41 51.25
N MET A 13 27.28 7.72 51.24
CA MET A 13 26.46 8.48 50.28
C MET A 13 25.20 7.79 49.70
N ASN A 14 24.06 8.15 50.30
CA ASN A 14 22.89 8.55 49.53
C ASN A 14 23.23 9.87 48.81
N LEU A 15 23.25 9.87 47.48
CA LEU A 15 22.97 11.00 46.59
C LEU A 15 23.18 10.51 45.15
N GLU A 16 22.06 10.22 44.48
CA GLU A 16 21.77 10.45 43.05
C GLU A 16 20.60 9.56 42.63
N SER A 17 19.41 9.94 43.09
CA SER A 17 18.19 9.74 42.33
C SER A 17 18.20 10.71 41.15
N SER A 18 18.73 10.30 40.01
CA SER A 18 18.52 11.02 38.76
C SER A 18 18.35 10.04 37.60
N ASN A 19 17.13 10.00 37.09
CA ASN A 19 16.75 9.69 35.72
C ASN A 19 17.44 8.51 35.04
N ALA A 20 17.08 7.29 35.43
CA ALA A 20 17.08 6.17 34.49
C ALA A 20 15.79 6.28 33.65
N PRO A 21 15.84 6.41 32.31
CA PRO A 21 14.64 6.36 31.50
C PRO A 21 14.03 4.96 31.64
N THR A 22 12.81 4.92 32.16
CA THR A 22 11.93 3.76 32.04
C THR A 22 11.79 3.39 30.56
N PRO A 23 11.82 2.09 30.20
CA PRO A 23 11.53 1.68 28.84
C PRO A 23 10.10 2.11 28.53
N SER A 24 9.95 3.10 27.67
CA SER A 24 8.66 3.59 27.22
C SER A 24 7.99 2.47 26.43
N SER A 25 6.99 1.84 27.06
CA SER A 25 5.82 1.19 26.47
C SER A 25 5.81 1.17 24.94
N SER A 26 6.27 0.06 24.35
CA SER A 26 6.13 -0.28 22.93
C SER A 26 4.72 -0.79 22.61
N ALA A 27 3.71 -0.10 23.15
CA ALA A 27 2.33 -0.24 22.70
C ALA A 27 2.12 0.74 21.55
N LEU A 28 1.48 0.32 20.47
CA LEU A 28 0.98 1.22 19.43
C LEU A 28 0.27 2.40 20.10
N PRO A 29 0.52 3.65 19.67
CA PRO A 29 -0.22 4.78 20.22
C PRO A 29 -1.74 4.56 20.04
N ASP A 30 -2.54 4.97 21.03
CA ASP A 30 -4.02 4.93 20.97
C ASP A 30 -4.59 5.64 19.72
N ASP A 31 -3.77 6.49 19.10
CA ASP A 31 -3.98 7.09 17.79
C ASP A 31 -2.80 6.74 16.84
N PRO A 32 -3.02 5.88 15.81
CA PRO A 32 -2.01 5.53 14.82
C PRO A 32 -1.39 6.74 14.11
N MET A 33 -2.12 7.85 14.02
CA MET A 33 -1.66 9.06 13.36
C MET A 33 -0.73 9.91 14.23
N ALA A 34 -0.61 9.61 15.53
CA ALA A 34 0.27 10.35 16.45
C ALA A 34 1.75 10.31 16.02
N VAL A 35 2.16 9.27 15.29
CA VAL A 35 3.51 9.13 14.71
C VAL A 35 3.84 10.25 13.72
N HIS A 36 2.83 10.91 13.14
CA HIS A 36 3.00 12.02 12.20
C HIS A 36 3.00 13.41 12.85
N SER A 37 2.81 13.50 14.17
CA SER A 37 2.75 14.77 14.93
C SER A 37 3.96 15.67 14.71
N SER A 38 5.15 15.08 14.58
CA SER A 38 6.35 15.81 14.16
C SER A 38 7.32 14.90 13.44
N ARG A 39 8.22 15.51 12.64
CA ARG A 39 9.31 14.77 11.99
C ARG A 39 10.20 14.06 13.02
N LYS A 40 10.42 14.67 14.18
CA LYS A 40 11.25 14.08 15.25
C LYS A 40 10.60 12.80 15.81
N VAL A 41 9.33 12.87 16.20
CA VAL A 41 8.57 11.72 16.73
C VAL A 41 8.53 10.57 15.72
N TYR A 42 8.33 10.88 14.43
CA TYR A 42 8.31 9.89 13.36
C TYR A 42 9.62 9.09 13.29
N PHE A 43 10.77 9.78 13.27
CA PHE A 43 12.08 9.11 13.17
C PHE A 43 12.52 8.47 14.48
N GLU A 44 12.12 8.98 15.64
CA GLU A 44 12.36 8.31 16.92
C GLU A 44 11.65 6.95 16.98
N HIS A 45 10.38 6.88 16.52
CA HIS A 45 9.66 5.60 16.41
C HIS A 45 10.34 4.65 15.40
N LEU A 46 10.74 5.18 14.24
CA LEU A 46 11.42 4.37 13.23
C LEU A 46 12.78 3.84 13.70
N GLU A 47 13.56 4.65 14.41
CA GLU A 47 14.88 4.26 14.92
C GLU A 47 14.76 3.26 16.08
N ALA A 48 13.70 3.34 16.89
CA ALA A 48 13.44 2.42 17.99
C ALA A 48 13.06 1.00 17.52
N ASP A 49 12.31 0.89 16.42
CA ASP A 49 11.97 -0.39 15.80
C ASP A 49 12.02 -0.27 14.26
N PRO A 50 13.20 -0.33 13.63
CA PRO A 50 13.31 -0.11 12.18
C PRO A 50 12.55 -1.15 11.36
N TYR A 51 12.43 -2.39 11.87
CA TYR A 51 11.85 -3.51 11.14
C TYR A 51 10.41 -3.88 11.55
N GLY A 52 9.87 -3.22 12.58
CA GLY A 52 8.50 -3.40 13.04
C GLY A 52 8.27 -4.72 13.75
N PHE A 53 9.26 -5.30 14.43
CA PHE A 53 9.16 -6.62 15.07
C PHE A 53 8.91 -6.56 16.59
N ASN A 54 9.02 -5.39 17.22
CA ASN A 54 9.04 -5.26 18.67
C ASN A 54 7.64 -5.07 19.29
N ASP A 55 6.58 -5.22 18.51
CA ASP A 55 5.21 -5.20 19.02
C ASP A 55 4.86 -6.53 19.71
N ALA A 56 4.90 -6.52 21.05
CA ALA A 56 4.60 -7.68 21.89
C ALA A 56 3.10 -8.00 21.97
N ALA A 57 2.21 -7.07 21.61
CA ALA A 57 0.78 -7.29 21.61
C ALA A 57 0.28 -7.97 20.33
N TYR A 58 1.12 -8.03 19.29
CA TYR A 58 0.73 -8.56 17.99
C TYR A 58 0.88 -10.08 17.85
N ASP A 59 -0.15 -10.71 17.28
CA ASP A 59 -0.17 -12.14 16.95
C ASP A 59 0.55 -12.41 15.62
N TRP A 60 1.88 -12.47 15.67
CA TRP A 60 2.75 -12.86 14.55
C TRP A 60 2.41 -14.25 13.93
N PRO A 61 2.02 -15.28 14.73
CA PRO A 61 1.48 -16.53 14.18
C PRO A 61 0.24 -16.33 13.30
N GLN A 62 -0.70 -15.46 13.67
CA GLN A 62 -1.86 -15.16 12.83
C GLN A 62 -1.44 -14.51 11.51
N ASP A 63 -0.42 -13.66 11.51
CA ASP A 63 0.11 -13.04 10.29
C ASP A 63 0.69 -14.07 9.33
N THR A 64 1.38 -15.07 9.88
CA THR A 64 1.90 -16.20 9.11
C THR A 64 0.77 -17.04 8.53
N ARG A 65 -0.31 -17.30 9.29
CA ARG A 65 -1.50 -18.02 8.80
C ARG A 65 -2.19 -17.25 7.67
N PHE A 66 -2.33 -15.93 7.80
CA PHE A 66 -2.86 -15.07 6.75
C PHE A 66 -2.00 -15.17 5.47
N ALA A 67 -0.68 -15.06 5.60
CA ALA A 67 0.23 -15.15 4.46
C ALA A 67 0.12 -16.52 3.75
N LEU A 68 0.07 -17.62 4.50
CA LEU A 68 -0.08 -18.97 3.95
C LEU A 68 -1.44 -19.18 3.28
N ALA A 69 -2.54 -18.74 3.89
CA ALA A 69 -3.88 -18.83 3.30
C ALA A 69 -3.97 -18.02 1.99
N THR A 70 -3.41 -16.81 2.00
CA THR A 70 -3.37 -15.95 0.81
C THR A 70 -2.47 -16.53 -0.29
N ALA A 71 -1.32 -17.11 0.07
CA ALA A 71 -0.45 -17.79 -0.88
C ALA A 71 -1.13 -19.04 -1.48
N ALA A 72 -1.86 -19.81 -0.68
CA ALA A 72 -2.65 -20.93 -1.15
C ALA A 72 -3.71 -20.48 -2.16
N PHE A 73 -4.44 -19.39 -1.86
CA PHE A 73 -5.41 -18.78 -2.78
C PHE A 73 -4.76 -18.40 -4.14
N TYR A 74 -3.68 -17.63 -4.14
CA TYR A 74 -3.02 -17.23 -5.39
C TYR A 74 -2.43 -18.42 -6.15
N THR A 75 -1.95 -19.45 -5.45
CA THR A 75 -1.48 -20.69 -6.07
C THR A 75 -2.64 -21.44 -6.75
N THR A 76 -3.81 -21.51 -6.10
CA THR A 76 -5.02 -22.09 -6.71
C THR A 76 -5.46 -21.31 -7.95
N VAL A 77 -5.45 -19.98 -7.90
CA VAL A 77 -5.75 -19.13 -9.06
C VAL A 77 -4.77 -19.43 -10.21
N LEU A 78 -3.47 -19.45 -9.93
CA LEU A 78 -2.44 -19.73 -10.93
C LEU A 78 -2.60 -21.12 -11.56
N CYS A 79 -2.78 -22.16 -10.74
CA CYS A 79 -3.05 -23.52 -11.22
C CYS A 79 -4.33 -23.60 -12.05
N GLY A 80 -5.39 -22.91 -11.63
CA GLY A 80 -6.66 -22.85 -12.36
C GLY A 80 -6.51 -22.21 -13.73
N VAL A 81 -5.82 -21.08 -13.82
CA VAL A 81 -5.54 -20.38 -15.09
C VAL A 81 -4.70 -21.24 -16.02
N LEU A 82 -3.59 -21.81 -15.52
CA LEU A 82 -2.75 -22.70 -16.33
C LEU A 82 -3.51 -23.97 -16.79
N GLY A 83 -4.43 -24.48 -15.97
CA GLY A 83 -5.34 -25.56 -16.35
C GLY A 83 -6.30 -25.15 -17.47
N MET A 84 -6.91 -23.97 -17.37
CA MET A 84 -7.77 -23.41 -18.43
C MET A 84 -7.01 -23.17 -19.74
N VAL A 85 -5.76 -22.71 -19.67
CA VAL A 85 -4.87 -22.59 -20.84
C VAL A 85 -4.63 -23.96 -21.47
N ARG A 86 -4.34 -24.99 -20.67
CA ARG A 86 -4.08 -26.35 -21.16
C ARG A 86 -5.28 -26.99 -21.87
N VAL A 87 -6.50 -26.67 -21.45
CA VAL A 87 -7.75 -27.17 -22.05
C VAL A 87 -8.23 -26.28 -23.21
N GLY A 88 -7.53 -25.16 -23.49
CA GLY A 88 -7.86 -24.25 -24.58
C GLY A 88 -9.03 -23.30 -24.28
N ILE A 89 -9.40 -23.12 -23.00
CA ILE A 89 -10.41 -22.14 -22.58
C ILE A 89 -9.82 -20.74 -22.60
N LEU A 90 -8.57 -20.59 -22.14
CA LEU A 90 -7.84 -19.33 -22.16
C LEU A 90 -6.69 -19.36 -23.18
N PRO A 91 -6.36 -18.22 -23.81
CA PRO A 91 -5.21 -18.12 -24.69
C PRO A 91 -3.90 -18.42 -23.96
N THR A 92 -2.91 -18.93 -24.69
CA THR A 92 -1.59 -19.27 -24.15
C THR A 92 -0.88 -18.05 -23.58
N PHE A 93 -0.32 -18.21 -22.38
CA PHE A 93 0.51 -17.20 -21.73
C PHE A 93 1.78 -16.89 -22.56
N ASN A 94 2.16 -15.62 -22.67
CA ASN A 94 3.38 -15.23 -23.39
C ASN A 94 4.63 -15.43 -22.51
N PRO A 95 5.55 -16.35 -22.87
CA PRO A 95 6.75 -16.60 -22.06
C PRO A 95 7.69 -15.39 -21.98
N GLU A 96 7.68 -14.48 -22.96
CA GLU A 96 8.52 -13.28 -22.92
C GLU A 96 8.16 -12.36 -21.76
N SER A 97 6.88 -12.30 -21.39
CA SER A 97 6.37 -11.52 -20.27
C SER A 97 7.05 -11.88 -18.94
N LEU A 98 7.49 -13.13 -18.75
CA LEU A 98 8.21 -13.54 -17.54
C LEU A 98 9.58 -12.88 -17.44
N GLY A 99 10.30 -12.70 -18.55
CA GLY A 99 11.61 -12.06 -18.54
C GLY A 99 11.51 -10.61 -18.09
N TYR A 100 10.57 -9.86 -18.67
CA TYR A 100 10.30 -8.48 -18.28
C TYR A 100 9.77 -8.37 -16.85
N PHE A 101 8.86 -9.26 -16.46
CA PHE A 101 8.34 -9.32 -15.10
C PHE A 101 9.44 -9.59 -14.07
N ALA A 102 10.30 -10.58 -14.31
CA ALA A 102 11.45 -10.88 -13.46
C ALA A 102 12.41 -9.68 -13.36
N GLY A 103 12.72 -9.04 -14.49
CA GLY A 103 13.52 -7.81 -14.51
C GLY A 103 12.88 -6.69 -13.68
N ALA A 104 11.57 -6.50 -13.80
CA ALA A 104 10.84 -5.48 -13.07
C ALA A 104 10.80 -5.76 -11.55
N LEU A 105 10.68 -7.03 -11.14
CA LEU A 105 10.78 -7.45 -9.74
C LEU A 105 12.18 -7.21 -9.17
N VAL A 106 13.24 -7.52 -9.93
CA VAL A 106 14.62 -7.23 -9.52
C VAL A 106 14.81 -5.72 -9.34
N LEU A 107 14.34 -4.91 -10.30
CA LEU A 107 14.41 -3.46 -10.21
C LEU A 107 13.61 -2.91 -9.03
N LEU A 108 12.41 -3.45 -8.75
CA LEU A 108 11.62 -3.10 -7.58
C LEU A 108 12.36 -3.42 -6.28
N PHE A 109 13.00 -4.58 -6.22
CA PHE A 109 13.76 -5.01 -5.04
C PHE A 109 15.00 -4.14 -4.81
N VAL A 110 15.78 -3.87 -5.85
CA VAL A 110 16.92 -2.93 -5.79
C VAL A 110 16.45 -1.54 -5.39
N GLY A 111 15.35 -1.07 -5.97
CA GLY A 111 14.69 0.17 -5.61
C GLY A 111 14.34 0.21 -4.12
N LYS A 112 13.70 -0.83 -3.59
CA LYS A 112 13.38 -0.96 -2.16
C LYS A 112 14.63 -0.84 -1.29
N CYS A 113 15.71 -1.54 -1.63
CA CYS A 113 16.99 -1.44 -0.89
C CYS A 113 17.58 -0.02 -0.93
N PHE A 114 17.60 0.62 -2.10
CA PHE A 114 18.09 1.99 -2.26
C PHE A 114 17.25 3.00 -1.47
N PHE A 115 15.94 2.87 -1.54
CA PHE A 115 15.03 3.74 -0.83
C PHE A 115 15.04 3.51 0.68
N SER A 116 15.25 2.26 1.15
CA SER A 116 15.46 1.98 2.58
C SER A 116 16.73 2.65 3.09
N TRP A 117 17.80 2.66 2.29
CA TRP A 117 19.02 3.42 2.59
C TRP A 117 18.72 4.93 2.73
N LEU A 118 17.97 5.49 1.78
CA LEU A 118 17.57 6.91 1.84
C LEU A 118 16.74 7.26 3.08
N VAL A 119 15.77 6.41 3.43
CA VAL A 119 14.92 6.60 4.62
C VAL A 119 15.76 6.62 5.89
N LEU A 120 16.66 5.64 6.04
CA LEU A 120 17.46 5.47 7.27
C LEU A 120 18.57 6.51 7.40
N HIS A 121 19.20 6.95 6.30
CA HIS A 121 20.34 7.88 6.37
C HIS A 121 19.96 9.36 6.17
N PHE A 122 18.97 9.67 5.33
CA PHE A 122 18.57 11.06 5.03
C PHE A 122 17.29 11.48 5.73
N ARG A 123 16.73 10.61 6.58
CA ARG A 123 15.49 10.87 7.34
C ARG A 123 14.37 11.35 6.42
N ILE A 124 14.16 10.62 5.32
CA ILE A 124 13.03 10.84 4.40
C ILE A 124 11.86 9.97 4.87
N LYS A 125 10.65 10.53 4.93
CA LYS A 125 9.46 9.76 5.37
C LYS A 125 9.16 8.63 4.39
N ILE A 126 8.79 7.47 4.92
CA ILE A 126 8.48 6.26 4.14
C ILE A 126 7.29 6.52 3.22
N ASN A 127 6.30 7.27 3.69
CA ASN A 127 5.11 7.69 2.94
C ASN A 127 5.45 8.26 1.54
N TYR A 128 6.42 9.18 1.46
CA TYR A 128 6.84 9.78 0.19
C TYR A 128 7.49 8.77 -0.75
N VAL A 129 8.46 8.02 -0.22
CA VAL A 129 9.24 7.04 -0.97
C VAL A 129 8.34 5.93 -1.52
N ARG A 130 7.42 5.44 -0.69
CA ARG A 130 6.48 4.39 -1.05
C ARG A 130 5.51 4.84 -2.14
N LYS A 131 4.85 6.00 -1.97
CA LYS A 131 3.83 6.49 -2.91
C LYS A 131 4.41 7.10 -4.19
N LEU A 132 5.53 7.82 -4.13
CA LEU A 132 6.10 8.50 -5.31
C LEU A 132 7.18 7.68 -6.01
N GLY A 133 7.93 6.85 -5.28
CA GLY A 133 9.03 6.06 -5.85
C GLY A 133 8.61 4.64 -6.21
N LEU A 134 8.16 3.87 -5.21
CA LEU A 134 8.04 2.42 -5.35
C LEU A 134 6.68 1.93 -5.89
N ARG A 135 5.56 2.54 -5.47
CA ARG A 135 4.21 2.14 -5.93
C ARG A 135 4.03 2.33 -7.45
N PRO A 136 4.41 3.49 -8.04
CA PRO A 136 4.33 3.66 -9.49
C PRO A 136 5.15 2.61 -10.23
N TRP A 137 6.32 2.23 -9.70
CA TRP A 137 7.15 1.17 -10.30
C TRP A 137 6.51 -0.23 -10.21
N LYS A 138 5.98 -0.60 -9.03
CA LYS A 138 5.25 -1.88 -8.83
C LYS A 138 4.09 -2.00 -9.82
N LYS A 139 3.40 -0.90 -10.07
CA LYS A 139 2.21 -0.84 -10.95
C LYS A 139 2.59 -0.75 -12.42
N LEU A 140 3.60 0.02 -12.77
CA LEU A 140 4.17 0.02 -14.12
C LEU A 140 4.58 -1.39 -14.53
N ALA A 141 5.24 -2.16 -13.65
CA ALA A 141 5.58 -3.55 -13.91
C ALA A 141 4.35 -4.43 -14.18
N ALA A 142 3.28 -4.28 -13.39
CA ALA A 142 2.09 -5.10 -13.51
C ALA A 142 1.20 -4.75 -14.73
N PHE A 143 1.22 -3.49 -15.20
CA PHE A 143 0.35 -3.02 -16.28
C PHE A 143 1.10 -2.84 -17.61
N VAL A 144 2.33 -2.31 -17.61
CA VAL A 144 3.10 -2.06 -18.84
C VAL A 144 3.61 -3.34 -19.45
N VAL A 145 4.08 -4.30 -18.64
CA VAL A 145 4.57 -5.57 -19.20
C VAL A 145 3.46 -6.24 -20.00
N PRO A 146 2.24 -6.43 -19.47
CA PRO A 146 1.20 -6.97 -20.32
C PRO A 146 0.76 -6.02 -21.44
N ILE A 147 0.47 -4.74 -21.19
CA ILE A 147 -0.12 -3.88 -22.24
C ILE A 147 0.83 -3.64 -23.43
N VAL A 148 2.14 -3.52 -23.17
CA VAL A 148 3.13 -3.16 -24.19
C VAL A 148 3.80 -4.38 -24.81
N ILE A 149 4.09 -5.41 -24.00
CA ILE A 149 4.79 -6.60 -24.47
C ILE A 149 3.81 -7.66 -24.96
N THR A 150 2.68 -7.84 -24.28
CA THR A 150 1.62 -8.73 -24.78
C THR A 150 0.62 -7.95 -25.61
N GLN A 151 0.45 -8.36 -26.86
CA GLN A 151 -0.54 -7.80 -27.75
C GLN A 151 -1.57 -8.87 -28.11
N GLY A 152 -2.83 -8.48 -28.23
CA GLY A 152 -3.90 -9.35 -28.72
C GLY A 152 -4.65 -10.09 -27.61
N SER A 153 -4.93 -11.37 -27.80
CA SER A 153 -5.85 -12.14 -26.96
C SER A 153 -5.22 -12.67 -25.67
N THR A 154 -3.89 -12.62 -25.52
CA THR A 154 -3.18 -13.23 -24.38
C THR A 154 -3.08 -12.31 -23.17
N VAL A 155 -3.40 -11.02 -23.31
CA VAL A 155 -3.12 -9.98 -22.31
C VAL A 155 -3.84 -10.29 -20.99
N LEU A 156 -5.10 -10.74 -21.03
CA LEU A 156 -5.87 -11.13 -19.85
C LEU A 156 -5.23 -12.31 -19.10
N THR A 157 -4.79 -13.34 -19.83
CA THR A 157 -4.11 -14.50 -19.24
C THR A 157 -2.82 -14.04 -18.56
N ASP A 158 -2.03 -13.22 -19.25
CA ASP A 158 -0.77 -12.69 -18.75
C ASP A 158 -0.98 -11.82 -17.51
N TRP A 159 -2.00 -10.96 -17.48
CA TRP A 159 -2.35 -10.19 -16.30
C TRP A 159 -2.65 -11.06 -15.08
N ILE A 160 -3.52 -12.06 -15.23
CA ILE A 160 -3.91 -12.90 -14.09
C ILE A 160 -2.69 -13.69 -13.58
N VAL A 161 -1.88 -14.23 -14.50
CA VAL A 161 -0.65 -14.98 -14.16
C VAL A 161 0.36 -14.07 -13.46
N LEU A 162 0.69 -12.91 -14.03
CA LEU A 162 1.68 -12.00 -13.47
C LEU A 162 1.20 -11.36 -12.17
N PHE A 163 -0.09 -11.06 -12.03
CA PHE A 163 -0.67 -10.58 -10.78
C PHE A 163 -0.54 -11.63 -9.67
N ALA A 164 -0.94 -12.89 -9.92
CA ALA A 164 -0.82 -13.97 -8.95
C ALA A 164 0.64 -14.26 -8.58
N LEU A 165 1.55 -14.28 -9.55
CA LEU A 165 2.99 -14.44 -9.31
C LEU A 165 3.56 -13.28 -8.50
N GLY A 166 3.18 -12.04 -8.81
CA GLY A 166 3.63 -10.85 -8.09
C GLY A 166 3.16 -10.85 -6.65
N ALA A 167 1.92 -11.26 -6.39
CA ALA A 167 1.39 -11.41 -5.05
C ALA A 167 2.13 -12.51 -4.26
N LEU A 168 2.41 -13.66 -4.90
CA LEU A 168 3.20 -14.74 -4.27
C LEU A 168 4.62 -14.30 -3.94
N VAL A 169 5.30 -13.59 -4.84
CA VAL A 169 6.64 -13.02 -4.56
C VAL A 169 6.57 -11.99 -3.44
N GLY A 170 5.54 -11.14 -3.42
CA GLY A 170 5.27 -10.21 -2.33
C GLY A 170 5.16 -10.94 -0.98
N LEU A 171 4.30 -11.96 -0.88
CA LEU A 171 4.15 -12.77 0.33
C LEU A 171 5.46 -13.48 0.73
N ALA A 172 6.19 -14.01 -0.24
CA ALA A 172 7.46 -14.69 -0.01
C ALA A 172 8.57 -13.75 0.48
N THR A 173 8.51 -12.45 0.16
CA THR A 173 9.55 -11.49 0.55
C THR A 173 9.14 -10.61 1.75
N GLU A 174 7.85 -10.34 1.92
CA GLU A 174 7.30 -9.38 2.89
C GLU A 174 6.67 -10.05 4.12
N SER A 175 6.45 -11.37 4.11
CA SER A 175 5.92 -12.07 5.27
C SER A 175 6.87 -11.99 6.47
N TYR A 176 6.29 -11.87 7.67
CA TYR A 176 7.05 -11.90 8.92
C TYR A 176 7.97 -13.13 9.02
N TRP A 177 7.46 -14.31 8.63
CA TRP A 177 8.22 -15.56 8.67
C TRP A 177 9.52 -15.49 7.86
N VAL A 178 9.52 -14.83 6.70
CA VAL A 178 10.74 -14.66 5.90
C VAL A 178 11.59 -13.50 6.40
N ARG A 179 10.99 -12.32 6.66
CA ARG A 179 11.75 -11.12 7.08
C ARG A 179 12.47 -11.30 8.42
N SER A 180 11.91 -12.08 9.34
CA SER A 180 12.56 -12.41 10.61
C SER A 180 13.81 -13.31 10.47
N ARG A 181 13.96 -14.02 9.34
CA ARG A 181 15.11 -14.90 9.07
C ARG A 181 16.11 -14.30 8.11
N VAL A 182 15.65 -13.54 7.11
CA VAL A 182 16.48 -12.95 6.06
C VAL A 182 16.51 -11.43 6.22
N LYS A 183 17.59 -10.93 6.82
CA LYS A 183 17.76 -9.50 7.15
C LYS A 183 17.68 -8.59 5.93
N LEU A 184 18.08 -9.07 4.74
CA LEU A 184 18.00 -8.29 3.51
C LEU A 184 16.55 -7.96 3.14
N PHE A 185 15.62 -8.90 3.34
CA PHE A 185 14.19 -8.65 3.09
C PHE A 185 13.58 -7.73 4.15
N ALA A 186 13.97 -7.88 5.43
CA ALA A 186 13.59 -6.92 6.46
C ALA A 186 14.06 -5.49 6.12
N TYR A 187 15.31 -5.36 5.67
CA TYR A 187 15.90 -4.10 5.23
C TYR A 187 15.17 -3.49 4.03
N ALA A 188 14.93 -4.27 2.97
CA ALA A 188 14.20 -3.80 1.80
C ALA A 188 12.77 -3.35 2.16
N TYR A 189 12.13 -4.01 3.12
CA TYR A 189 10.76 -3.71 3.52
C TYR A 189 10.61 -2.37 4.27
N VAL A 190 11.67 -1.82 4.87
CA VAL A 190 11.62 -0.52 5.58
C VAL A 190 11.05 0.60 4.71
N SER A 191 11.41 0.66 3.43
CA SER A 191 10.91 1.68 2.48
C SER A 191 9.44 1.48 2.06
N TRP A 192 8.83 0.37 2.46
CA TRP A 192 7.46 0.00 2.12
C TRP A 192 6.52 0.01 3.33
N ASP A 193 7.07 -0.24 4.52
CA ASP A 193 6.34 -0.43 5.77
C ASP A 193 5.86 0.89 6.39
N ARG A 194 4.56 1.19 6.25
CA ARG A 194 3.95 2.38 6.88
C ARG A 194 3.99 2.24 8.39
N ILE A 195 4.58 3.22 9.07
CA ILE A 195 4.70 3.18 10.53
C ILE A 195 3.32 3.18 11.20
N GLU A 196 2.39 3.99 10.69
CA GLU A 196 1.02 4.07 11.18
C GLU A 196 0.18 2.79 10.94
N ASP A 197 0.60 1.93 10.01
CA ASP A 197 -0.09 0.67 9.73
C ASP A 197 0.50 -0.51 10.48
N ARG A 198 1.65 -0.33 11.14
CA ARG A 198 2.33 -1.43 11.81
C ARG A 198 1.40 -2.05 12.85
N PRO A 199 1.36 -3.39 12.93
CA PRO A 199 2.09 -4.40 12.14
C PRO A 199 1.32 -4.96 10.91
N TYR A 200 0.20 -4.34 10.52
CA TYR A 200 -0.73 -4.83 9.49
C TYR A 200 -0.41 -4.42 8.05
N SER A 201 0.66 -3.65 7.81
CA SER A 201 1.04 -3.09 6.50
C SER A 201 0.94 -4.09 5.33
N MET A 202 1.49 -5.30 5.48
CA MET A 202 1.45 -6.33 4.43
C MET A 202 0.01 -6.82 4.19
N ARG A 203 -0.77 -7.04 5.25
CA ARG A 203 -2.16 -7.50 5.12
C ARG A 203 -2.99 -6.48 4.36
N TYR A 204 -2.81 -5.20 4.66
CA TYR A 204 -3.48 -4.12 3.95
C TYR A 204 -3.11 -4.08 2.47
N ASP A 205 -1.83 -4.17 2.12
CA ASP A 205 -1.40 -4.16 0.71
C ASP A 205 -2.01 -5.34 -0.07
N GLN A 206 -2.04 -6.54 0.54
CA GLN A 206 -2.62 -7.74 -0.08
C GLN A 206 -4.14 -7.66 -0.25
N ILE A 207 -4.86 -7.14 0.76
CA ILE A 207 -6.31 -6.96 0.69
C ILE A 207 -6.69 -5.88 -0.32
N GLU A 208 -5.96 -4.75 -0.32
CA GLU A 208 -6.13 -3.66 -1.28
C GLU A 208 -5.92 -4.16 -2.72
N ASP A 209 -4.82 -4.88 -2.98
CA ASP A 209 -4.51 -5.44 -4.30
C ASP A 209 -5.55 -6.47 -4.74
N LEU A 210 -5.98 -7.37 -3.84
CA LEU A 210 -6.98 -8.39 -4.14
C LEU A 210 -8.33 -7.79 -4.52
N PHE A 211 -8.85 -6.86 -3.71
CA PHE A 211 -10.14 -6.23 -4.01
C PHE A 211 -10.09 -5.38 -5.26
N ARG A 212 -9.01 -4.63 -5.46
CA ARG A 212 -8.81 -3.85 -6.69
C ARG A 212 -8.81 -4.76 -7.91
N PHE A 213 -8.09 -5.88 -7.87
CA PHE A 213 -8.06 -6.84 -8.97
C PHE A 213 -9.44 -7.47 -9.22
N ALA A 214 -10.13 -7.88 -8.15
CA ALA A 214 -11.48 -8.44 -8.25
C ALA A 214 -12.50 -7.48 -8.89
N ILE A 215 -12.33 -6.17 -8.68
CA ILE A 215 -13.16 -5.14 -9.31
C ILE A 215 -12.78 -4.94 -10.77
N TYR A 216 -11.49 -4.80 -11.08
CA TYR A 216 -11.05 -4.53 -12.45
C TYR A 216 -11.26 -5.70 -13.41
N LEU A 217 -11.09 -6.94 -12.94
CA LEU A 217 -11.18 -8.15 -13.76
C LEU A 217 -12.49 -8.26 -14.58
N PRO A 218 -13.70 -8.11 -14.02
CA PRO A 218 -14.92 -8.15 -14.82
C PRO A 218 -14.98 -7.03 -15.87
N PHE A 219 -14.50 -5.82 -15.58
CA PHE A 219 -14.47 -4.75 -16.59
C PHE A 219 -13.47 -5.04 -17.71
N MET A 220 -12.33 -5.66 -17.40
CA MET A 220 -11.36 -6.11 -18.40
C MET A 220 -11.94 -7.19 -19.31
N ILE A 221 -12.66 -8.16 -18.74
CA ILE A 221 -13.33 -9.22 -19.50
C ILE A 221 -14.43 -8.64 -20.42
N LEU A 222 -15.21 -7.68 -19.93
CA LEU A 222 -16.36 -7.13 -20.66
C LEU A 222 -15.98 -6.09 -21.71
N PHE A 223 -15.03 -5.20 -21.40
CA PHE A 223 -14.73 -4.02 -22.23
C PHE A 223 -13.33 -4.07 -22.86
N GLY A 224 -12.51 -5.05 -22.49
CA GLY A 224 -11.11 -5.11 -22.87
C GLY A 224 -10.22 -4.28 -21.96
N GLU A 225 -8.95 -4.67 -21.91
CA GLU A 225 -7.96 -4.17 -20.95
C GLU A 225 -7.48 -2.74 -21.27
N SER A 226 -7.44 -2.39 -22.55
CA SER A 226 -7.11 -1.05 -23.03
C SER A 226 -8.31 -0.11 -23.09
N SER A 227 -9.46 -0.52 -22.55
CA SER A 227 -10.64 0.33 -22.52
C SER A 227 -10.41 1.54 -21.62
N MET A 228 -10.89 2.70 -22.06
CA MET A 228 -10.86 3.92 -21.25
C MET A 228 -11.59 3.74 -19.90
N ILE A 229 -12.58 2.83 -19.85
CA ILE A 229 -13.33 2.47 -18.64
C ILE A 229 -12.39 1.91 -17.55
N VAL A 230 -11.37 1.14 -17.94
CA VAL A 230 -10.39 0.56 -17.02
C VAL A 230 -9.19 1.47 -16.81
N LEU A 231 -8.69 2.11 -17.88
CA LEU A 231 -7.47 2.91 -17.83
C LEU A 231 -7.62 4.22 -17.04
N ILE A 232 -8.72 4.96 -17.24
CA ILE A 232 -8.89 6.27 -16.60
C ILE A 232 -8.96 6.13 -15.07
N PRO A 233 -9.80 5.26 -14.47
CA PRO A 233 -9.84 5.10 -13.02
C PRO A 233 -8.50 4.60 -12.46
N ASN A 234 -7.79 3.76 -13.22
CA ASN A 234 -6.49 3.27 -12.81
C ASN A 234 -5.46 4.41 -12.77
N LEU A 235 -5.39 5.27 -13.79
CA LEU A 235 -4.51 6.43 -13.79
C LEU A 235 -4.86 7.42 -12.67
N VAL A 236 -6.16 7.65 -12.40
CA VAL A 236 -6.60 8.52 -11.30
C VAL A 236 -6.19 7.94 -9.95
N ASN A 237 -6.28 6.63 -9.77
CA ASN A 237 -5.80 5.98 -8.56
C ASN A 237 -4.27 6.13 -8.43
N GLU A 238 -3.51 5.78 -9.46
CA GLU A 238 -2.04 5.80 -9.37
C GLU A 238 -1.45 7.20 -9.19
N PHE A 239 -1.95 8.20 -9.91
CA PHE A 239 -1.44 9.57 -9.81
C PHE A 239 -2.20 10.42 -8.79
N GLY A 240 -3.52 10.29 -8.71
CA GLY A 240 -4.36 11.08 -7.81
C GLY A 240 -4.16 10.65 -6.36
N ASP A 241 -4.49 9.40 -6.04
CA ASP A 241 -4.26 8.84 -4.70
C ASP A 241 -2.75 8.72 -4.38
N GLY A 242 -1.90 8.51 -5.40
CA GLY A 242 -0.45 8.59 -5.28
C GLY A 242 0.06 9.94 -4.75
N LEU A 243 -0.54 11.05 -5.20
CA LEU A 243 -0.18 12.41 -4.79
C LEU A 243 -0.95 12.90 -3.55
N ALA A 244 -2.15 12.36 -3.29
CA ALA A 244 -3.01 12.79 -2.19
C ALA A 244 -2.32 12.69 -0.83
N GLU A 245 -1.64 11.57 -0.55
CA GLU A 245 -0.93 11.34 0.71
C GLU A 245 0.25 12.32 0.89
N PRO A 246 1.19 12.47 -0.07
CA PRO A 246 2.25 13.48 0.00
C PRO A 246 1.77 14.92 0.15
N VAL A 247 0.76 15.31 -0.65
CA VAL A 247 0.20 16.66 -0.62
C VAL A 247 -0.48 16.92 0.72
N GLY A 248 -1.24 15.95 1.23
CA GLY A 248 -1.89 16.06 2.52
C GLY A 248 -0.92 16.18 3.69
N ILE A 249 0.18 15.42 3.69
CA ILE A 249 1.20 15.53 4.74
C ILE A 249 1.93 16.88 4.69
N ARG A 250 2.17 17.42 3.48
CA ARG A 250 2.97 18.64 3.31
C ARG A 250 2.17 19.93 3.45
N PHE A 251 0.94 19.94 2.95
CA PHE A 251 0.08 21.12 2.80
C PHE A 251 -1.26 21.00 3.52
N GLY A 252 -1.61 19.83 4.07
CA GLY A 252 -2.89 19.57 4.71
C GLY A 252 -3.10 20.42 5.96
N LYS A 253 -3.92 21.46 5.85
CA LYS A 253 -4.34 22.29 6.99
C LYS A 253 -5.74 21.91 7.47
N HIS A 254 -6.56 21.37 6.56
CA HIS A 254 -7.95 21.05 6.84
C HIS A 254 -8.13 19.55 6.83
N THR A 255 -8.18 18.95 8.01
CA THR A 255 -8.23 17.50 8.18
C THR A 255 -9.62 16.99 8.55
N TYR A 256 -9.92 15.76 8.13
CA TYR A 256 -11.14 15.05 8.49
C TYR A 256 -10.83 13.58 8.81
N ARG A 257 -11.75 12.93 9.52
CA ARG A 257 -11.57 11.55 9.99
C ARG A 257 -11.92 10.54 8.89
N ALA A 258 -11.07 9.53 8.74
CA ALA A 258 -11.25 8.34 7.94
C ALA A 258 -11.13 7.08 8.83
N ARG A 259 -11.72 5.96 8.40
CA ARG A 259 -11.67 4.66 9.10
C ARG A 259 -10.98 3.63 8.21
N ALA A 260 -10.27 2.64 8.71
CA ALA A 260 -9.65 1.61 7.86
C ALA A 260 -10.60 0.50 7.45
N ILE A 261 -10.29 -0.20 6.33
CA ILE A 261 -11.07 -1.37 5.88
C ILE A 261 -11.12 -2.38 7.01
N TRP A 262 -9.98 -2.59 7.64
CA TRP A 262 -9.78 -3.53 8.71
C TRP A 262 -8.82 -2.90 9.72
N TYR A 263 -9.13 -2.93 11.01
CA TYR A 263 -8.22 -2.47 12.06
C TYR A 263 -8.60 -3.16 13.36
N ASP A 264 -7.61 -3.67 14.10
CA ASP A 264 -7.83 -4.36 15.39
C ASP A 264 -8.98 -5.41 15.37
N GLY A 265 -9.02 -6.24 14.31
CA GLY A 265 -10.02 -7.30 14.17
C GLY A 265 -11.43 -6.86 13.75
N LYS A 266 -11.65 -5.57 13.45
CA LYS A 266 -12.96 -5.01 13.07
C LYS A 266 -12.92 -4.34 11.70
N PHE A 267 -13.96 -4.59 10.89
CA PHE A 267 -14.20 -3.85 9.66
C PHE A 267 -14.59 -2.39 9.93
N TRP A 268 -14.13 -1.45 9.10
CA TRP A 268 -14.51 -0.03 9.18
C TRP A 268 -14.25 0.59 10.55
N SER A 269 -13.02 0.45 11.05
CA SER A 269 -12.61 0.92 12.38
C SER A 269 -11.24 1.60 12.36
N GLY A 270 -10.84 2.22 13.47
CA GLY A 270 -9.61 3.03 13.58
C GLY A 270 -9.81 4.52 13.34
N ASN A 271 -8.91 5.34 13.89
CA ASN A 271 -8.89 6.79 13.74
C ASN A 271 -7.77 7.18 12.77
N PHE A 272 -8.08 7.25 11.49
CA PHE A 272 -7.15 7.75 10.46
C PHE A 272 -7.53 9.17 10.06
N VAL A 273 -6.57 9.93 9.56
CA VAL A 273 -6.76 11.33 9.20
C VAL A 273 -6.42 11.57 7.74
N ARG A 274 -7.31 12.25 7.03
CA ARG A 274 -7.12 12.75 5.67
C ARG A 274 -7.21 14.26 5.62
N SER A 275 -6.88 14.86 4.48
CA SER A 275 -6.91 16.31 4.28
C SER A 275 -7.67 16.71 3.03
N ILE A 276 -8.32 17.87 3.06
CA ILE A 276 -9.00 18.44 1.89
C ILE A 276 -7.99 18.71 0.77
N GLU A 277 -6.77 19.13 1.12
CA GLU A 277 -5.69 19.39 0.18
C GLU A 277 -5.24 18.12 -0.56
N GLY A 278 -5.20 16.98 0.14
CA GLY A 278 -4.95 15.67 -0.47
C GLY A 278 -6.05 15.28 -1.45
N SER A 279 -7.32 15.39 -1.05
CA SER A 279 -8.47 15.10 -1.93
C SER A 279 -8.54 16.06 -3.13
N ALA A 280 -8.12 17.32 -2.97
CA ALA A 280 -8.02 18.27 -4.08
C ALA A 280 -6.96 17.85 -5.12
N ALA A 281 -5.89 17.15 -4.72
CA ALA A 281 -4.94 16.58 -5.67
C ALA A 281 -5.60 15.52 -6.56
N VAL A 282 -6.44 14.65 -5.99
CA VAL A 282 -7.23 13.66 -6.74
C VAL A 282 -8.14 14.36 -7.76
N PHE A 283 -8.82 15.43 -7.35
CA PHE A 283 -9.68 16.22 -8.24
C PHE A 283 -8.91 16.79 -9.44
N VAL A 284 -7.79 17.47 -9.18
CA VAL A 284 -6.96 18.10 -10.24
C VAL A 284 -6.38 17.04 -11.18
N VAL A 285 -5.86 15.94 -10.63
CA VAL A 285 -5.32 14.84 -11.45
C VAL A 285 -6.42 14.21 -12.31
N SER A 286 -7.64 14.04 -11.77
CA SER A 286 -8.78 13.55 -12.55
C SER A 286 -9.09 14.45 -13.75
N LEU A 287 -9.09 15.77 -13.57
CA LEU A 287 -9.29 16.73 -14.66
C LEU A 287 -8.20 16.63 -15.73
N LEU A 288 -6.94 16.49 -15.33
CA LEU A 288 -5.81 16.39 -16.25
C LEU A 288 -5.88 15.10 -17.07
N ILE A 289 -6.15 13.96 -16.43
CA ILE A 289 -6.29 12.67 -17.11
C ILE A 289 -7.47 12.71 -18.10
N LEU A 290 -8.62 13.26 -17.70
CA LEU A 290 -9.76 13.39 -18.59
C LEU A 290 -9.46 14.29 -19.79
N SER A 291 -8.74 15.40 -19.58
CA SER A 291 -8.33 16.29 -20.67
C SER A 291 -7.43 15.57 -21.67
N PHE A 292 -6.52 14.71 -21.19
CA PHE A 292 -5.66 13.88 -22.03
C PHE A 292 -6.45 12.86 -22.87
N TYR A 293 -7.53 12.31 -22.30
CA TYR A 293 -8.43 11.37 -22.98
C TYR A 293 -9.63 12.05 -23.69
N SER A 294 -9.60 13.38 -23.89
CA SER A 294 -10.74 14.13 -24.45
C SER A 294 -11.20 13.61 -25.83
N ALA A 295 -10.27 13.17 -26.67
CA ALA A 295 -10.57 12.61 -28.00
C ALA A 295 -11.31 11.26 -27.96
N SER A 296 -11.33 10.57 -26.82
CA SER A 296 -12.00 9.28 -26.64
C SER A 296 -13.49 9.40 -26.35
N PHE A 297 -14.02 10.62 -26.18
CA PHE A 297 -15.41 10.88 -25.79
C PHE A 297 -16.16 11.68 -26.86
N THR A 298 -17.49 11.49 -26.94
CA THR A 298 -18.34 12.47 -27.62
C THR A 298 -18.40 13.77 -26.81
N PRO A 299 -18.77 14.93 -27.41
CA PRO A 299 -18.85 16.19 -26.67
C PRO A 299 -19.73 16.11 -25.41
N THR A 300 -20.87 15.42 -25.49
CA THR A 300 -21.78 15.22 -24.35
C THR A 300 -21.14 14.36 -23.27
N GLN A 301 -20.57 13.21 -23.65
CA GLN A 301 -19.90 12.31 -22.72
C GLN A 301 -18.71 12.99 -22.04
N TYR A 302 -17.94 13.79 -22.79
CA TYR A 302 -16.81 14.52 -22.27
C TYR A 302 -17.23 15.56 -21.22
N ILE A 303 -18.23 16.39 -21.51
CA ILE A 303 -18.70 17.43 -20.58
C ILE A 303 -19.25 16.78 -19.29
N VAL A 304 -20.09 15.74 -19.42
CA VAL A 304 -20.64 15.04 -18.25
C VAL A 304 -19.52 14.40 -17.43
N THR A 305 -18.56 13.74 -18.09
CA THR A 305 -17.44 13.09 -17.41
C THR A 305 -16.54 14.11 -16.72
N LEU A 306 -16.23 15.24 -17.37
CA LEU A 306 -15.37 16.30 -16.83
C LEU A 306 -15.98 16.96 -15.59
N VAL A 307 -17.31 17.09 -15.52
CA VAL A 307 -18.00 17.66 -14.36
C VAL A 307 -18.17 16.64 -13.24
N VAL A 308 -18.60 15.43 -13.56
CA VAL A 308 -19.08 14.46 -12.56
C VAL A 308 -17.97 13.54 -12.07
N LEU A 309 -17.12 12.99 -12.95
CA LEU A 309 -16.13 12.00 -12.56
C LEU A 309 -15.12 12.54 -11.52
N PRO A 310 -14.51 13.74 -11.67
CA PRO A 310 -13.60 14.26 -10.66
C PRO A 310 -14.23 14.40 -9.28
N LEU A 311 -15.51 14.81 -9.21
CA LEU A 311 -16.25 14.91 -7.95
C LEU A 311 -16.48 13.52 -7.34
N LEU A 312 -16.87 12.54 -8.15
CA LEU A 312 -17.07 11.17 -7.71
C LEU A 312 -15.76 10.54 -7.22
N MET A 313 -14.66 10.69 -7.96
CA MET A 313 -13.35 10.14 -7.58
C MET A 313 -12.83 10.80 -6.30
N THR A 314 -12.99 12.12 -6.16
CA THR A 314 -12.59 12.85 -4.94
C THR A 314 -13.43 12.41 -3.73
N THR A 315 -14.74 12.24 -3.92
CA THR A 315 -15.64 11.76 -2.87
C THR A 315 -15.34 10.30 -2.51
N ALA A 316 -15.04 9.48 -3.51
CA ALA A 316 -14.66 8.09 -3.35
C ALA A 316 -13.35 7.97 -2.56
N GLU A 317 -12.33 8.76 -2.89
CA GLU A 317 -11.13 8.85 -2.07
C GLU A 317 -11.48 9.29 -0.65
N ALA A 318 -12.22 10.38 -0.47
CA ALA A 318 -12.49 10.93 0.86
C ALA A 318 -13.25 9.98 1.79
N ILE A 319 -14.29 9.30 1.28
CA ILE A 319 -15.13 8.38 2.06
C ILE A 319 -14.48 7.00 2.20
N SER A 320 -13.57 6.64 1.28
CA SER A 320 -13.01 5.30 1.26
C SER A 320 -12.40 4.94 2.61
N PRO A 321 -12.56 3.69 3.05
CA PRO A 321 -11.84 3.25 4.21
C PRO A 321 -10.32 3.31 3.94
N HIS A 322 -9.49 3.67 4.92
CA HIS A 322 -8.03 3.61 4.85
C HIS A 322 -7.60 2.23 4.35
N THR A 323 -6.69 2.24 3.37
CA THR A 323 -6.25 1.07 2.57
C THR A 323 -7.30 0.49 1.61
N GLY A 324 -8.38 1.23 1.37
CA GLY A 324 -9.52 0.86 0.51
C GLY A 324 -9.87 1.89 -0.55
N ASP A 325 -9.09 2.96 -0.64
CA ASP A 325 -9.14 3.98 -1.68
C ASP A 325 -9.00 3.36 -3.07
N GLY A 326 -7.99 2.52 -3.29
CA GLY A 326 -7.75 1.90 -4.59
C GLY A 326 -8.94 1.11 -5.16
N PRO A 327 -9.48 0.12 -4.42
CA PRO A 327 -10.70 -0.60 -4.81
C PRO A 327 -11.91 0.32 -5.02
N MET A 328 -12.12 1.30 -4.13
CA MET A 328 -13.28 2.18 -4.20
C MET A 328 -13.22 3.12 -5.43
N LEU A 329 -12.05 3.69 -5.71
CA LEU A 329 -11.79 4.48 -6.92
C LEU A 329 -11.97 3.66 -8.19
N ALA A 330 -11.47 2.41 -8.19
CA ALA A 330 -11.66 1.50 -9.31
C ALA A 330 -13.16 1.24 -9.58
N LEU A 331 -13.93 0.90 -8.54
CA LEU A 331 -15.35 0.59 -8.69
C LEU A 331 -16.15 1.81 -9.17
N VAL A 332 -16.01 2.94 -8.48
CA VAL A 332 -16.76 4.16 -8.79
C VAL A 332 -16.40 4.66 -10.18
N GLY A 333 -15.12 4.69 -10.54
CA GLY A 333 -14.66 5.13 -11.84
C GLY A 333 -15.11 4.22 -12.98
N CYS A 334 -14.94 2.89 -12.85
CA CYS A 334 -15.35 1.94 -13.88
C CYS A 334 -16.87 1.94 -14.08
N VAL A 335 -17.66 1.93 -13.00
CA VAL A 335 -19.13 1.94 -13.08
C VAL A 335 -19.63 3.24 -13.72
N PHE A 336 -19.07 4.38 -13.33
CA PHE A 336 -19.47 5.66 -13.91
C PHE A 336 -19.13 5.75 -15.39
N LEU A 337 -17.90 5.40 -15.79
CA LEU A 337 -17.49 5.45 -17.20
C LEU A 337 -18.27 4.47 -18.08
N TRP A 338 -18.66 3.32 -17.52
CA TRP A 338 -19.59 2.41 -18.17
C TRP A 338 -20.98 3.05 -18.35
N ALA A 339 -21.53 3.69 -17.31
CA ALA A 339 -22.83 4.38 -17.40
C ALA A 339 -22.83 5.53 -18.42
N VAL A 340 -21.70 6.24 -18.57
CA VAL A 340 -21.54 7.31 -19.57
C VAL A 340 -21.59 6.79 -21.01
N GLN A 341 -21.31 5.51 -21.26
CA GLN A 341 -21.41 4.96 -22.63
C GLN A 341 -22.84 4.96 -23.18
N PHE A 342 -23.86 5.16 -22.33
CA PHE A 342 -25.27 5.22 -22.72
C PHE A 342 -25.77 6.65 -23.00
N LEU A 343 -24.89 7.66 -22.97
CA LEU A 343 -25.18 9.07 -23.26
C LEU A 343 -24.93 9.47 -24.72
#